data_AF-A0A1I7WQ11-F1
#
_entry.id   AF-A0A1I7WQ11-F1
#
_cell.length_a   1.000
_cell.length_b   1.000
_cell.length_c   1.000
_cell.angle_alpha   90.00
_cell.angle_beta   90.00
_cell.angle_gamma   90.00
#
_symmetry.space_group_name_H-M   'P 1'
#
loop_
_entity.id
_entity.type
_entity.pdbx_description
1 polymer ?
#
loop_
_entity_poly.entity_id
_entity_poly.type
_entity_poly.pdbx_seq_one_letter_code
_entity_poly.pdbx_strand_id
1 'polypeptide(L)'
;MGRAPTLNREEGGQIKVLSTTGYTVKQVADVVKGSRKDIMNFLRHQEEYGTRKSSGRPNNINEIRRACGIDALETAVWKMLDKCPKIVRSRMKKSQQLTQGHKDERLHWARIFMGWDWGKAQLLRVFKNKPIN
;
A
#
# COMPACT_ATOMS: atom_id res chain seq x y z
N MET A 1 7.08 0.05 9.82
CA MET A 1 7.90 1.22 9.44
C MET A 1 6.96 2.34 9.04
N GLY A 2 6.76 3.35 9.89
CA GLY A 2 6.01 4.55 9.51
C GLY A 2 6.77 5.31 8.42
N ARG A 3 6.07 5.83 7.41
CA ARG A 3 6.69 6.80 6.49
C ARG A 3 7.02 8.07 7.28
N ALA A 4 8.13 8.72 6.92
CA ALA A 4 8.47 10.02 7.47
C ALA A 4 7.30 11.01 7.25
N PRO A 5 7.07 11.95 8.18
CA PRO A 5 6.04 12.98 8.02
C PRO A 5 6.25 13.77 6.73
N THR A 6 5.18 14.02 6.01
CA THR A 6 5.16 14.95 4.85
C THR A 6 5.47 16.37 5.34
N LEU A 7 6.12 17.19 4.50
CA LEU A 7 6.38 18.61 4.79
C LEU A 7 5.09 19.31 5.22
N ASN A 8 5.13 19.99 6.36
CA ASN A 8 3.99 20.72 6.89
C ASN A 8 3.83 22.09 6.18
N ARG A 9 2.72 22.80 6.44
CA ARG A 9 2.43 24.10 5.79
C ARG A 9 3.47 25.18 6.11
N GLU A 10 4.04 25.17 7.31
CA GLU A 10 5.03 26.14 7.76
C GLU A 10 6.40 25.87 7.13
N GLU A 11 6.84 24.61 7.13
CA GLU A 11 8.02 24.13 6.42
C GLU A 11 7.93 24.43 4.92
N GLY A 12 6.77 24.19 4.30
CA GLY A 12 6.51 24.58 2.91
C GLY A 12 6.62 26.09 2.68
N GLY A 13 6.15 26.90 3.63
CA GLY A 13 6.30 28.37 3.61
C GLY A 13 7.76 28.80 3.70
N GLN A 14 8.53 28.23 4.62
CA GLN A 14 9.97 28.51 4.78
C GLN A 14 10.76 28.11 3.54
N ILE A 15 10.49 26.92 2.99
CA ILE A 15 11.10 26.45 1.73
C ILE A 15 10.84 27.46 0.62
N LYS A 16 9.59 27.93 0.48
CA LYS A 16 9.23 28.90 -0.56
C LYS A 16 10.01 30.20 -0.43
N VAL A 17 10.05 30.78 0.77
CA VAL A 17 10.78 32.03 1.05
C VAL A 17 12.27 31.88 0.76
N LEU A 18 12.92 30.84 1.31
CA LEU A 18 14.36 30.63 1.11
C LEU A 18 14.73 30.39 -0.36
N SER A 19 13.89 29.67 -1.09
CA SER A 19 14.10 29.42 -2.53
C SER A 19 13.99 30.70 -3.34
N THR A 20 13.02 31.57 -3.03
CA THR A 20 12.86 32.88 -3.67
C THR A 20 14.03 33.82 -3.38
N THR A 21 14.62 33.74 -2.18
CA THR A 21 15.82 34.51 -1.79
C THR A 21 17.11 33.98 -2.44
N GLY A 22 17.05 32.87 -3.20
CA GLY A 22 18.19 32.34 -3.95
C GLY A 22 19.05 31.30 -3.21
N TYR A 23 18.58 30.78 -2.07
CA TYR A 23 19.29 29.70 -1.38
C TYR A 23 19.28 28.41 -2.20
N THR A 24 20.36 27.65 -2.12
CA THR A 24 20.45 26.33 -2.75
C THR A 24 19.60 25.29 -2.01
N VAL A 25 19.08 24.28 -2.72
CA VAL A 25 18.30 23.18 -2.13
C VAL A 25 19.05 22.48 -0.98
N LYS A 26 20.39 22.46 -1.03
CA LYS A 26 21.22 21.92 0.06
C LYS A 26 21.09 22.78 1.33
N GLN A 27 21.27 24.09 1.22
CA GLN A 27 21.14 25.01 2.35
C GLN A 27 19.72 25.01 2.92
N VAL A 28 18.69 24.93 2.06
CA VAL A 28 17.29 24.82 2.50
C VAL A 28 17.05 23.52 3.27
N ALA A 29 17.63 22.40 2.83
CA ALA A 29 17.54 21.13 3.54
C ALA A 29 18.16 21.20 4.94
N ASP A 30 19.29 21.89 5.08
CA ASP A 30 19.96 22.06 6.36
C ASP A 30 19.12 22.91 7.34
N VAL A 31 18.44 23.95 6.85
CA VAL A 31 17.58 24.84 7.66
C VAL A 31 16.25 24.15 8.05
N VAL A 32 15.58 23.53 7.08
CA VAL A 32 14.25 22.92 7.26
C VAL A 32 14.35 21.50 7.84
N LYS A 33 15.57 20.96 7.98
CA LYS A 33 15.84 19.56 8.39
C LYS A 33 15.09 18.53 7.52
N GLY A 34 14.85 18.89 6.26
CA GLY A 34 14.08 18.09 5.30
C GLY A 34 14.99 17.37 4.29
N SER A 35 14.47 16.31 3.67
CA SER A 35 15.18 15.66 2.56
C SER A 35 15.26 16.57 1.35
N ARG A 36 16.44 16.66 0.70
CA ARG A 36 16.60 17.34 -0.59
C ARG A 36 15.60 16.85 -1.63
N LYS A 37 15.22 15.57 -1.59
CA LYS A 37 14.24 14.98 -2.51
C LYS A 37 12.83 15.51 -2.26
N ASP A 38 12.44 15.65 -1.00
CA ASP A 38 11.12 16.15 -0.62
C ASP A 38 10.98 17.64 -0.91
N ILE A 39 12.03 18.42 -0.63
CA ILE A 39 12.11 19.84 -1.00
C ILE A 39 12.00 20.03 -2.51
N MET A 40 12.75 19.24 -3.29
CA MET A 40 12.68 19.31 -4.75
C MET A 40 11.28 18.90 -5.27
N ASN A 41 10.66 17.90 -4.65
CA ASN A 41 9.31 17.47 -5.01
C ASN A 41 8.26 18.55 -4.69
N PHE A 42 8.39 19.22 -3.54
CA PHE A 42 7.54 20.35 -3.15
C PHE A 42 7.68 21.53 -4.13
N LEU A 43 8.91 21.94 -4.46
CA LEU A 43 9.16 23.06 -5.37
C LEU A 43 8.62 22.80 -6.79
N ARG A 44 8.65 21.56 -7.26
CA ARG A 44 8.10 21.17 -8.58
C ARG A 44 6.58 21.14 -8.62
N HIS A 45 5.92 20.92 -7.48
CA HIS A 45 4.49 20.63 -7.42
C HIS A 45 3.79 21.44 -6.32
N GLN A 46 4.08 22.74 -6.19
CA GLN A 46 3.58 23.55 -5.06
C GLN A 46 2.06 23.48 -4.86
N GLU A 47 1.27 23.45 -5.93
CA GLU A 47 -0.19 23.39 -5.88
C GLU A 47 -0.73 21.97 -5.61
N GLU A 48 -0.02 20.94 -6.08
CA GLU A 48 -0.44 19.53 -6.00
C GLU A 48 0.22 18.76 -4.84
N TYR A 49 1.19 19.36 -4.16
CA TYR A 49 1.96 18.68 -3.13
C TYR A 49 1.07 18.37 -1.92
N GLY A 50 1.05 17.10 -1.51
CA GLY A 50 0.24 16.63 -0.39
C GLY A 50 -1.27 16.53 -0.65
N THR A 51 -1.78 17.01 -1.78
CA THR A 51 -3.21 16.92 -2.14
C THR A 51 -3.57 15.62 -2.85
N ARG A 52 -2.56 14.89 -3.35
CA ARG A 52 -2.75 13.58 -3.98
C ARG A 52 -3.28 12.58 -2.97
N LYS A 53 -4.57 12.29 -3.07
CA LYS A 53 -5.20 11.17 -2.39
C LYS A 53 -4.56 9.88 -2.89
N SER A 54 -4.19 9.00 -1.95
CA SER A 54 -3.91 7.63 -2.33
C SER A 54 -5.19 7.01 -2.90
N SER A 55 -5.07 6.04 -3.79
CA SER A 55 -6.21 5.27 -4.30
C SER A 55 -6.96 4.50 -3.22
N GLY A 56 -6.47 4.53 -1.97
CA GLY A 56 -7.11 3.95 -0.82
C GLY A 56 -7.24 2.43 -0.90
N ARG A 57 -8.08 1.90 -0.02
CA ARG A 57 -8.51 0.50 -0.09
C ARG A 57 -9.51 0.39 -1.24
N PRO A 58 -9.38 -0.60 -2.15
CA PRO A 58 -10.38 -0.83 -3.17
C PRO A 58 -11.74 -1.15 -2.52
N ASN A 59 -12.80 -0.58 -3.08
CA ASN A 59 -14.16 -0.79 -2.60
C ASN A 59 -14.54 -2.27 -2.72
N ASN A 60 -15.31 -2.77 -1.76
CA ASN A 60 -15.91 -4.09 -1.89
C ASN A 60 -17.08 -4.06 -2.90
N ILE A 61 -17.52 -5.24 -3.36
CA ILE A 61 -18.58 -5.33 -4.38
C ILE A 61 -19.91 -4.71 -3.92
N ASN A 62 -20.21 -4.76 -2.62
CA ASN A 62 -21.42 -4.16 -2.06
C ASN A 62 -21.36 -2.64 -2.02
N GLU A 63 -20.19 -2.06 -1.76
CA GLU A 63 -19.95 -0.61 -1.87
C GLU A 63 -20.07 -0.14 -3.32
N ILE A 64 -19.52 -0.89 -4.28
CA ILE A 64 -19.67 -0.60 -5.71
C ILE A 64 -21.14 -0.66 -6.12
N ARG A 65 -21.87 -1.69 -5.66
CA ARG A 65 -23.30 -1.86 -5.93
C ARG A 65 -24.12 -0.64 -5.47
N ARG A 66 -23.86 -0.17 -4.24
CA ARG A 66 -24.51 1.03 -3.68
C ARG A 66 -24.14 2.28 -4.49
N ALA A 67 -22.87 2.46 -4.81
CA ALA A 67 -22.39 3.64 -5.55
C ALA A 67 -22.96 3.72 -6.98
N CYS A 68 -23.18 2.58 -7.64
CA CYS A 68 -23.74 2.51 -8.97
C CYS A 68 -25.29 2.44 -9.00
N GLY A 69 -25.96 2.42 -7.84
CA GLY A 69 -27.42 2.32 -7.76
C GLY A 69 -27.98 1.01 -8.32
N ILE A 70 -27.22 -0.08 -8.27
CA ILE A 70 -27.63 -1.37 -8.83
C ILE A 70 -28.44 -2.15 -7.80
N ASP A 71 -29.75 -2.28 -8.01
CA ASP A 71 -30.61 -3.14 -7.17
C ASP A 71 -30.60 -4.60 -7.63
N ALA A 72 -29.42 -5.23 -7.58
CA ALA A 72 -29.23 -6.63 -7.96
C ALA A 72 -28.49 -7.40 -6.87
N LEU A 73 -28.71 -8.71 -6.77
CA LEU A 73 -27.95 -9.55 -5.82
C LEU A 73 -26.45 -9.51 -6.13
N GLU A 74 -25.59 -9.64 -5.11
CA GLU A 74 -24.11 -9.65 -5.26
C GLU A 74 -23.64 -10.62 -6.37
N THR A 75 -24.26 -11.80 -6.45
CA THR A 75 -23.95 -12.83 -7.46
C THR A 75 -24.30 -12.39 -8.88
N ALA A 76 -25.31 -11.54 -9.06
CA ALA A 76 -25.66 -10.99 -10.38
C ALA A 76 -24.59 -10.00 -10.85
N VAL A 77 -24.07 -9.16 -9.94
CA VAL A 77 -22.95 -8.26 -10.25
C VAL A 77 -21.71 -9.06 -10.65
N TRP A 78 -21.39 -10.14 -9.94
CA TRP A 78 -20.29 -11.04 -10.34
C TRP A 78 -20.49 -11.63 -11.74
N LYS A 79 -21.70 -12.11 -12.05
CA LYS A 79 -22.02 -12.64 -13.40
C LYS A 79 -21.88 -11.57 -14.49
N MET A 80 -22.22 -10.31 -14.22
CA MET A 80 -22.04 -9.21 -15.16
C MET A 80 -20.54 -8.91 -15.38
N LEU A 81 -19.75 -8.89 -14.31
CA LEU A 81 -18.30 -8.68 -14.39
C LEU A 81 -17.61 -9.80 -15.18
N ASP A 82 -18.04 -11.05 -14.99
CA ASP A 82 -17.49 -12.21 -15.71
C ASP A 82 -17.81 -12.19 -17.21
N LYS A 83 -18.94 -11.59 -17.60
CA LYS A 83 -19.31 -11.41 -19.01
C LYS A 83 -18.66 -10.19 -19.66
N CYS A 84 -18.03 -9.31 -18.90
CA CYS A 84 -17.48 -8.06 -19.42
C CYS A 84 -16.23 -8.33 -20.28
N PRO A 85 -16.26 -8.03 -21.60
CA PRO A 85 -15.12 -8.31 -22.48
C PRO A 85 -13.89 -7.42 -22.18
N LYS A 86 -14.08 -6.32 -21.44
CA LYS A 86 -12.99 -5.41 -21.03
C LYS A 86 -12.19 -5.93 -19.84
N ILE A 87 -12.71 -6.89 -19.07
CA ILE A 87 -12.07 -7.41 -17.87
C ILE A 87 -11.62 -8.84 -18.17
N VAL A 88 -10.35 -8.99 -18.54
CA VAL A 88 -9.76 -10.31 -18.77
C VAL A 88 -9.19 -10.84 -17.46
N ARG A 89 -9.83 -11.86 -16.88
CA ARG A 89 -9.24 -12.61 -15.77
C ARG A 89 -8.13 -13.49 -16.30
N SER A 90 -6.90 -13.20 -15.91
CA SER A 90 -5.75 -14.06 -16.18
C SER A 90 -5.39 -14.87 -14.94
N ARG A 91 -5.16 -16.17 -15.11
CA ARG A 91 -4.55 -16.99 -14.07
C ARG A 91 -3.04 -16.80 -14.17
N MET A 92 -2.39 -16.46 -13.05
CA MET A 92 -0.93 -16.42 -13.00
C MET A 92 -0.36 -17.76 -13.45
N LYS A 93 0.66 -17.73 -14.32
CA LYS A 93 1.40 -18.93 -14.72
C LYS A 93 1.95 -19.59 -13.45
N LYS A 94 1.84 -20.91 -13.38
CA LYS A 94 2.44 -21.65 -12.25
C LYS A 94 3.96 -21.43 -12.31
N SER A 95 4.51 -20.84 -11.27
CA SER A 95 5.96 -20.86 -11.06
C SER A 95 6.40 -22.30 -10.77
N GLN A 96 7.70 -22.57 -10.87
CA GLN A 96 8.27 -23.84 -10.42
C GLN A 96 7.79 -24.16 -9.00
N GLN A 97 7.43 -25.44 -8.78
CA GLN A 97 6.95 -25.87 -7.48
C GLN A 97 8.08 -25.75 -6.46
N LEU A 98 7.79 -25.09 -5.34
CA LEU A 98 8.71 -25.05 -4.22
C LEU A 98 8.90 -26.46 -3.69
N THR A 99 10.14 -26.94 -3.68
CA THR A 99 10.54 -28.14 -2.95
C THR A 99 10.25 -27.95 -1.47
N GLN A 100 10.14 -29.05 -0.73
CA GLN A 100 9.91 -28.98 0.71
C GLN A 100 11.06 -28.24 1.42
N GLY A 101 12.31 -28.49 1.03
CA GLY A 101 13.48 -27.77 1.56
C GLY A 101 13.39 -26.25 1.38
N HIS A 102 13.01 -25.76 0.19
CA HIS A 102 12.80 -24.33 -0.02
C HIS A 102 11.70 -23.74 0.86
N LYS A 103 10.65 -24.50 1.18
CA LYS A 103 9.59 -24.05 2.09
C LYS A 103 10.10 -23.95 3.52
N ASP A 104 10.89 -24.92 3.96
CA ASP A 104 11.43 -24.99 5.31
C ASP A 104 12.46 -23.88 5.56
N GLU A 105 13.36 -23.62 4.61
CA GLU A 105 14.32 -22.51 4.67
C GLU A 105 13.64 -21.15 4.69
N ARG A 106 12.62 -20.95 3.85
CA ARG A 106 11.83 -19.70 3.85
C ARG A 106 11.11 -19.49 5.18
N LEU A 107 10.59 -20.56 5.77
CA LEU A 107 9.95 -20.49 7.08
C LEU A 107 10.99 -20.18 8.18
N HIS A 108 12.18 -20.77 8.10
CA HIS A 108 13.27 -20.49 9.02
C HIS A 108 13.70 -19.02 8.97
N TRP A 109 13.93 -18.49 7.76
CA TRP A 109 14.24 -17.07 7.57
C TRP A 109 13.13 -16.19 8.16
N ALA A 110 11.87 -16.49 7.86
CA ALA A 110 10.75 -15.71 8.40
C ALA A 110 10.71 -15.75 9.93
N ARG A 111 11.03 -16.88 10.56
CA ARG A 111 11.06 -16.99 12.02
C ARG A 111 12.14 -16.13 12.66
N ILE A 112 13.30 -16.02 12.03
CA ILE A 112 14.43 -15.22 12.55
C ILE A 112 14.18 -13.73 12.35
N PHE A 113 13.74 -13.33 11.15
CA PHE A 113 13.75 -11.92 10.75
C PHE A 113 12.40 -11.22 10.89
N MET A 114 11.29 -11.96 10.96
CA MET A 114 9.97 -11.35 11.14
C MET A 114 9.59 -11.37 12.62
N GLY A 115 9.32 -10.21 13.20
CA GLY A 115 8.89 -10.03 14.59
C GLY A 115 7.45 -10.48 14.87
N TRP A 116 6.97 -11.53 14.19
CA TRP A 116 5.62 -12.08 14.40
C TRP A 116 5.64 -13.08 15.56
N ASP A 117 4.61 -13.05 16.41
CA ASP A 117 4.41 -14.07 17.46
C ASP A 117 3.95 -15.41 16.85
N TRP A 118 4.90 -16.31 16.64
CA TRP A 118 4.68 -17.61 16.02
C TRP A 118 3.85 -18.58 16.89
N GLY A 119 3.71 -18.33 18.20
CA GLY A 119 2.85 -19.12 19.08
C GLY A 119 1.37 -19.04 18.68
N LYS A 120 0.92 -17.86 18.25
CA LYS A 120 -0.44 -17.65 17.71
C LYS A 120 -0.67 -18.39 16.39
N ALA A 121 0.36 -18.54 15.57
CA ALA A 121 0.28 -19.26 14.30
C ALA A 121 0.17 -20.79 14.49
N GLN A 122 0.76 -21.33 15.56
CA GLN A 122 0.61 -22.74 15.93
C GLN A 122 -0.80 -23.05 16.44
N LEU A 123 -1.36 -22.21 17.31
CA LEU A 123 -2.75 -22.35 17.79
C LEU A 123 -3.75 -22.40 16.63
N LEU A 124 -3.63 -21.50 15.66
CA LEU A 124 -4.50 -21.48 14.48
C LEU A 124 -4.42 -22.76 13.63
N ARG A 125 -3.26 -23.41 13.54
CA ARG A 125 -3.13 -24.70 12.85
C ARG A 125 -3.85 -25.82 13.60
N VAL A 126 -3.75 -25.84 14.93
CA VAL A 126 -4.42 -26.82 15.78
C VAL A 126 -5.95 -26.70 15.63
N PHE A 127 -6.48 -25.48 15.59
CA PHE A 127 -7.93 -25.27 15.41
C PHE A 127 -8.43 -25.64 14.00
N LYS A 128 -7.63 -25.43 12.95
CA LYS A 128 -8.03 -25.78 11.57
C LYS A 128 -8.00 -27.27 11.26
N ASN A 129 -7.18 -28.04 11.98
CA ASN A 129 -6.98 -29.47 11.74
C ASN A 129 -7.76 -30.34 12.73
N LYS A 130 -8.57 -29.74 13.62
CA LYS A 130 -9.45 -30.49 14.52
C LYS A 130 -10.61 -31.06 13.69
N PRO A 131 -10.87 -32.38 13.74
CA PRO A 131 -12.08 -32.92 13.11
C PRO A 131 -13.29 -32.27 13.76
N ILE A 132 -14.19 -31.76 12.93
CA ILE A 132 -15.52 -31.33 13.37
C ILE A 132 -16.27 -32.64 13.60
N ASN A 133 -16.37 -33.06 14.87
CA ASN A 133 -17.32 -34.09 15.28
C ASN A 133 -18.74 -33.52 15.25
#